data_AF-A0A2D1SUB8-F1
#
_entry.id   AF-A0A2D1SUB8-F1
#
_cell.length_a   1.000
_cell.length_b   1.000
_cell.length_c   1.000
_cell.angle_alpha   90.00
_cell.angle_beta   90.00
_cell.angle_gamma   90.00
#
_symmetry.space_group_name_H-M   'P 1'
#
loop_
_entity.id
_entity.type
_entity.pdbx_description
1 polymer ?
#
loop_
_entity_poly.entity_id
_entity_poly.type
_entity_poly.pdbx_seq_one_letter_code
_entity_poly.pdbx_strand_id
1 'polypeptide(L)'
;MIEVSRDFKQAVYAPIRKTAAKVIFEILDNAAYADAVISANSEAKISKKGQLVNKVRNMTHKYATFEQDYFKLDGSFRIPPPPGEDDSELGWWSGDLCGADGVFAVPQVVTFTFDEPHDSMGLTIHFDALTNEHATDFDIIAYSAGDTLIASETVRGNNANVYVWVRGLDAYEKIEIIIRKWAKPFRRARIVEIDFGVFQVYEGDKLIKVNLIEQMNVVGDTLPANEIKFTIDNSDKNFNILNPIGFYRFLKERQELTMGIGIEIEENVFEYVTTKGYYLTDWQSDEGALTTTFTARNIFELLEKEYLQSGAFEKLYDLAEDILIKAGVTYFKIDEKLKEIPTKGFLEKITFRKALQCIGIASKSAIYQNRDGVLIIKPFVILDESTSYIYFAGPDMFTGMTTPTVYSGYDMLNITFDNVYSEPQIKLDKLIQSLVMTVYVSGVKEEHTFMNTDVKEGASMKCDNPLINSVGHAADIAQWIIDESNLRALYQVNWRQNPALECGDIVIIEDSFGTEKQSRITKQEFEFAGYLSGKTETKGGV
;
A
#
# COMPACT_ATOMS: atom_id res chain seq x y z
N MET A 1 -0.49 12.76 -7.79
CA MET A 1 -1.58 13.17 -6.90
C MET A 1 -2.73 12.23 -7.11
N ILE A 2 -3.25 11.72 -6.01
CA ILE A 2 -4.31 10.72 -5.99
C ILE A 2 -5.65 11.38 -6.29
N GLU A 3 -6.49 10.70 -7.06
CA GLU A 3 -7.85 11.16 -7.32
C GLU A 3 -8.72 10.96 -6.08
N VAL A 4 -9.43 12.02 -5.70
CA VAL A 4 -10.26 12.11 -4.50
C VAL A 4 -11.55 12.87 -4.82
N SER A 5 -12.58 12.69 -4.00
CA SER A 5 -13.88 13.35 -4.21
C SER A 5 -13.77 14.87 -4.11
N ARG A 6 -14.77 15.57 -4.66
CA ARG A 6 -14.85 17.03 -4.53
C ARG A 6 -14.90 17.47 -3.08
N ASP A 7 -15.59 16.72 -2.23
CA ASP A 7 -15.81 17.07 -0.83
C ASP A 7 -14.51 16.89 -0.03
N PHE A 8 -13.69 15.89 -0.37
CA PHE A 8 -12.33 15.76 0.15
C PHE A 8 -11.49 17.00 -0.19
N LYS A 9 -11.49 17.46 -1.45
CA LYS A 9 -10.71 18.63 -1.88
C LYS A 9 -11.05 19.88 -1.06
N GLN A 10 -12.32 20.04 -0.69
CA GLN A 10 -12.79 21.15 0.13
C GLN A 10 -12.42 20.97 1.61
N ALA A 11 -12.64 19.77 2.15
CA ALA A 11 -12.43 19.47 3.56
C ALA A 11 -10.96 19.48 3.97
N VAL A 12 -10.05 19.03 3.09
CA VAL A 12 -8.63 18.90 3.42
C VAL A 12 -7.95 20.26 3.69
N TYR A 13 -8.42 21.34 3.05
CA TYR A 13 -7.94 22.71 3.25
C TYR A 13 -8.90 23.58 4.09
N ALA A 14 -9.95 22.99 4.67
CA ALA A 14 -10.86 23.72 5.54
C ALA A 14 -10.11 24.28 6.77
N PRO A 15 -10.48 25.48 7.27
CA PRO A 15 -9.86 26.06 8.47
C PRO A 15 -9.89 25.10 9.66
N ILE A 16 -11.00 24.37 9.81
CA ILE A 16 -11.15 23.28 10.76
C ILE A 16 -11.43 22.01 9.96
N ARG A 17 -10.66 20.95 10.22
CA ARG A 17 -10.86 19.63 9.62
C ARG A 17 -10.64 18.57 10.69
N LYS A 18 -11.40 17.47 10.61
CA LYS A 18 -11.09 16.26 11.38
C LYS A 18 -10.41 15.26 10.48
N THR A 19 -9.47 14.54 11.08
CA THR A 19 -8.70 13.51 10.41
C THR A 19 -8.79 12.23 11.20
N ALA A 20 -8.73 11.10 10.51
CA ALA A 20 -8.64 9.78 11.12
C ALA A 20 -7.47 9.01 10.50
N ALA A 21 -6.97 8.01 11.21
CA ALA A 21 -6.10 7.00 10.64
C ALA A 21 -6.65 5.63 10.99
N LYS A 22 -6.40 4.68 10.09
CA LYS A 22 -6.64 3.27 10.34
C LYS A 22 -5.49 2.44 9.82
N VAL A 23 -5.16 1.39 10.54
CA VAL A 23 -4.19 0.40 10.13
C VAL A 23 -4.88 -0.95 10.12
N ILE A 24 -4.84 -1.61 8.98
CA ILE A 24 -5.32 -2.96 8.78
C ILE A 24 -4.08 -3.85 8.81
N PHE A 25 -4.04 -4.75 9.79
CA PHE A 25 -2.94 -5.67 9.96
C PHE A 25 -3.45 -7.11 9.87
N GLU A 26 -2.86 -7.85 8.94
CA GLU A 26 -3.26 -9.22 8.61
C GLU A 26 -2.24 -10.19 9.21
N ILE A 27 -2.65 -10.87 10.28
CA ILE A 27 -1.84 -11.91 10.94
C ILE A 27 -2.48 -13.24 10.56
N LEU A 28 -2.11 -13.72 9.37
CA LEU A 28 -2.72 -14.87 8.71
C LEU A 28 -1.74 -16.03 8.61
N ASP A 29 -2.26 -17.24 8.76
CA ASP A 29 -1.56 -18.47 8.42
C ASP A 29 -1.72 -18.76 6.93
N ASN A 30 -0.76 -18.29 6.14
CA ASN A 30 -0.78 -18.46 4.68
C ASN A 30 -0.66 -19.92 4.23
N ALA A 31 -0.10 -20.81 5.06
CA ALA A 31 0.05 -22.23 4.70
C ALA A 31 -1.30 -22.95 4.78
N ALA A 32 -2.13 -22.62 5.78
CA ALA A 32 -3.45 -23.19 5.97
C ALA A 32 -4.38 -23.01 4.76
N TYR A 33 -4.30 -21.89 4.03
CA TYR A 33 -5.13 -21.66 2.83
C TYR A 33 -4.88 -22.68 1.72
N ALA A 34 -3.63 -23.12 1.54
CA ALA A 34 -3.26 -24.06 0.48
C ALA A 34 -3.60 -25.52 0.86
N ASP A 35 -3.77 -25.79 2.16
CA ASP A 35 -4.02 -27.12 2.72
C ASP A 35 -5.49 -27.36 3.10
N ALA A 36 -6.29 -26.29 3.20
CA ALA A 36 -7.69 -26.38 3.61
C ALA A 36 -8.55 -27.19 2.64
N VAL A 37 -9.13 -28.29 3.14
CA VAL A 37 -10.18 -29.06 2.46
C VAL A 37 -11.53 -28.70 3.08
N ILE A 38 -12.47 -28.27 2.23
CA ILE A 38 -13.74 -27.68 2.65
C ILE A 38 -14.89 -28.65 2.42
N SER A 39 -15.68 -28.87 3.46
CA SER A 39 -16.94 -29.58 3.39
C SER A 39 -18.07 -28.78 4.05
N ALA A 40 -19.31 -29.05 3.64
CA ALA A 40 -20.48 -28.43 4.24
C ALA A 40 -21.63 -29.44 4.28
N ASN A 41 -22.48 -29.36 5.30
CA ASN A 41 -23.61 -30.28 5.45
C ASN A 41 -24.75 -30.01 4.44
N SER A 42 -24.82 -28.80 3.89
CA SER A 42 -25.71 -28.44 2.79
C SER A 42 -25.07 -27.38 1.90
N GLU A 43 -25.48 -27.34 0.63
CA GLU A 43 -24.94 -26.41 -0.36
C GLU A 43 -26.00 -26.05 -1.41
N ALA A 44 -26.18 -24.75 -1.68
CA ALA A 44 -27.07 -24.28 -2.74
C ALA A 44 -26.46 -24.51 -4.13
N LYS A 45 -27.28 -24.62 -5.18
CA LYS A 45 -26.78 -24.82 -6.56
C LYS A 45 -25.83 -23.72 -7.07
N ILE A 46 -25.99 -22.50 -6.57
CA ILE A 46 -25.14 -21.36 -6.93
C ILE A 46 -23.85 -21.32 -6.10
N SER A 47 -23.83 -21.98 -4.93
CA SER A 47 -22.73 -21.93 -3.98
C SER A 47 -21.41 -22.38 -4.60
N LYS A 48 -20.32 -21.74 -4.16
CA LYS A 48 -18.97 -22.02 -4.59
C LYS A 48 -18.08 -22.15 -3.35
N LYS A 49 -18.26 -23.20 -2.54
CA LYS A 49 -17.50 -23.36 -1.29
C LYS A 49 -15.98 -23.35 -1.45
N GLY A 50 -15.45 -23.72 -2.63
CA GLY A 50 -14.01 -23.66 -2.92
C GLY A 50 -13.45 -22.23 -2.90
N GLN A 51 -14.30 -21.21 -2.93
CA GLN A 51 -13.89 -19.81 -2.81
C GLN A 51 -13.64 -19.36 -1.38
N LEU A 52 -14.06 -20.10 -0.34
CA LEU A 52 -13.97 -19.65 1.06
C LEU A 52 -12.54 -19.40 1.59
N VAL A 53 -11.51 -19.77 0.84
CA VAL A 53 -10.09 -19.67 1.21
C VAL A 53 -9.25 -19.05 0.10
N ASN A 54 -9.87 -18.24 -0.77
CA ASN A 54 -9.18 -17.62 -1.91
C ASN A 54 -8.74 -16.17 -1.62
N LYS A 55 -8.98 -15.68 -0.40
CA LYS A 55 -8.69 -14.32 0.10
C LYS A 55 -9.51 -13.23 -0.56
N VAL A 56 -10.65 -13.55 -1.17
CA VAL A 56 -11.57 -12.56 -1.73
C VAL A 56 -12.75 -12.36 -0.78
N ARG A 57 -12.58 -11.39 0.12
CA ARG A 57 -13.47 -11.15 1.28
C ARG A 57 -14.83 -10.51 0.94
N ASN A 58 -15.11 -10.25 -0.33
CA ASN A 58 -16.37 -9.64 -0.78
C ASN A 58 -16.88 -10.33 -2.04
N MET A 59 -18.18 -10.60 -2.06
CA MET A 59 -18.85 -11.06 -3.28
C MET A 59 -18.72 -10.01 -4.39
N THR A 60 -18.61 -10.46 -5.64
CA THR A 60 -18.51 -9.54 -6.78
C THR A 60 -19.83 -8.81 -7.04
N HIS A 61 -20.96 -9.50 -6.87
CA HIS A 61 -22.29 -8.99 -7.21
C HIS A 61 -23.37 -9.47 -6.24
N LYS A 62 -24.48 -8.72 -6.17
CA LYS A 62 -25.72 -9.21 -5.54
C LYS A 62 -26.41 -10.16 -6.52
N TYR A 63 -26.63 -11.41 -6.11
CA TYR A 63 -27.27 -12.40 -6.97
C TYR A 63 -28.73 -12.61 -6.60
N ALA A 64 -29.61 -12.62 -7.60
CA ALA A 64 -31.03 -12.83 -7.40
C ALA A 64 -31.32 -14.30 -7.10
N THR A 65 -31.97 -14.57 -5.97
CA THR A 65 -32.43 -15.90 -5.58
C THR A 65 -33.89 -15.86 -5.14
N PHE A 66 -34.54 -17.03 -5.11
CA PHE A 66 -35.92 -17.19 -4.63
C PHE A 66 -35.99 -17.20 -3.09
N GLU A 67 -35.47 -16.15 -2.47
CA GLU A 67 -35.53 -15.90 -1.02
C GLU A 67 -36.50 -14.74 -0.76
N GLN A 68 -37.32 -14.84 0.29
CA GLN A 68 -38.44 -13.92 0.51
C GLN A 68 -37.96 -12.46 0.71
N ASP A 69 -38.46 -11.51 -0.08
CA ASP A 69 -38.07 -10.10 0.02
C ASP A 69 -36.56 -9.83 -0.18
N TYR A 70 -35.84 -10.74 -0.84
CA TYR A 70 -34.40 -10.59 -1.10
C TYR A 70 -34.11 -9.86 -2.42
N PHE A 71 -34.69 -10.35 -3.52
CA PHE A 71 -34.45 -9.81 -4.86
C PHE A 71 -35.19 -8.48 -5.05
N LYS A 72 -34.46 -7.37 -4.92
CA LYS A 72 -34.98 -6.02 -5.20
C LYS A 72 -34.92 -5.78 -6.71
N LEU A 73 -36.07 -5.48 -7.33
CA LEU A 73 -36.19 -5.19 -8.77
C LEU A 73 -35.70 -3.77 -9.13
N ASP A 74 -34.68 -3.27 -8.44
CA ASP A 74 -34.11 -1.93 -8.58
C ASP A 74 -32.88 -1.89 -9.52
N GLY A 75 -32.57 -3.03 -10.17
CA GLY A 75 -31.41 -3.19 -11.04
C GLY A 75 -30.09 -3.46 -10.31
N SER A 76 -30.07 -3.51 -8.97
CA SER A 76 -28.85 -3.78 -8.19
C SER A 76 -28.46 -5.25 -8.14
N PHE A 77 -29.36 -6.16 -8.53
CA PHE A 77 -29.16 -7.60 -8.53
C PHE A 77 -28.91 -8.15 -9.93
N ARG A 78 -28.05 -9.16 -10.03
CA ARG A 78 -27.79 -9.94 -11.23
C ARG A 78 -28.46 -11.31 -11.16
N ILE A 79 -28.94 -11.80 -12.29
CA ILE A 79 -29.37 -13.19 -12.39
C ILE A 79 -28.13 -14.08 -12.30
N PRO A 80 -28.13 -15.12 -11.45
CA PRO A 80 -27.03 -16.08 -11.37
C PRO A 80 -26.68 -16.64 -12.75
N PRO A 81 -25.41 -16.60 -13.17
CA PRO A 81 -24.97 -17.25 -14.39
C PRO A 81 -25.07 -18.78 -14.24
N PRO A 82 -25.16 -19.52 -15.34
CA PRO A 82 -25.07 -20.97 -15.31
C PRO A 82 -23.76 -21.43 -14.63
N PRO A 83 -23.76 -22.58 -13.94
CA PRO A 83 -22.55 -23.11 -13.33
C PRO A 83 -21.40 -23.25 -14.34
N GLY A 84 -20.26 -22.62 -14.05
CA GLY A 84 -19.06 -22.67 -14.88
C GLY A 84 -18.93 -21.57 -15.95
N GLU A 85 -19.91 -20.69 -16.11
CA GLU A 85 -19.84 -19.59 -17.09
C GLU A 85 -19.29 -18.27 -16.51
N ASP A 86 -19.17 -18.17 -15.19
CA ASP A 86 -18.68 -16.98 -14.49
C ASP A 86 -17.91 -17.40 -13.23
N ASP A 87 -16.72 -16.85 -13.05
CA ASP A 87 -15.88 -17.09 -11.88
C ASP A 87 -15.98 -15.98 -10.82
N SER A 88 -17.02 -15.14 -10.92
CA SER A 88 -17.32 -14.14 -9.91
C SER A 88 -17.40 -14.72 -8.50
N GLU A 89 -16.98 -13.91 -7.54
CA GLU A 89 -16.89 -14.22 -6.12
C GLU A 89 -18.26 -14.30 -5.47
N LEU A 90 -18.48 -15.35 -4.69
CA LEU A 90 -19.75 -15.68 -4.06
C LEU A 90 -19.56 -16.30 -2.66
N GLY A 91 -18.59 -17.20 -2.52
CA GLY A 91 -18.41 -18.03 -1.33
C GLY A 91 -19.43 -19.17 -1.20
N TRP A 92 -19.60 -19.68 0.02
CA TRP A 92 -20.53 -20.75 0.35
C TRP A 92 -21.91 -20.23 0.73
N TRP A 93 -22.94 -20.87 0.17
CA TRP A 93 -24.34 -20.62 0.50
C TRP A 93 -25.02 -21.91 0.93
N SER A 94 -25.72 -21.89 2.08
CA SER A 94 -26.44 -23.05 2.56
C SER A 94 -27.53 -23.50 1.59
N GLY A 95 -27.77 -24.80 1.51
CA GLY A 95 -28.86 -25.43 0.77
C GLY A 95 -30.23 -25.14 1.37
N ASP A 96 -30.31 -24.98 2.68
CA ASP A 96 -31.55 -24.71 3.42
C ASP A 96 -31.77 -23.22 3.70
N LEU A 97 -33.03 -22.85 3.90
CA LEU A 97 -33.45 -21.53 4.39
C LEU A 97 -33.70 -21.59 5.89
N CYS A 98 -33.39 -20.51 6.59
CA CYS A 98 -33.83 -20.32 7.97
C CYS A 98 -35.35 -20.04 8.04
N GLY A 99 -35.92 -20.25 9.22
CA GLY A 99 -37.33 -20.00 9.49
C GLY A 99 -37.70 -18.52 9.59
N ALA A 100 -38.95 -18.27 9.99
CA ALA A 100 -39.52 -16.93 10.19
C ALA A 100 -38.86 -16.15 11.32
N ASP A 101 -38.20 -16.84 12.25
CA ASP A 101 -37.43 -16.29 13.37
C ASP A 101 -35.93 -16.17 13.06
N GLY A 102 -35.51 -16.51 11.83
CA GLY A 102 -34.13 -16.56 11.40
C GLY A 102 -33.38 -17.82 11.83
N VAL A 103 -34.00 -18.76 12.54
CA VAL A 103 -33.34 -19.97 13.06
C VAL A 103 -33.36 -21.08 12.01
N PHE A 104 -32.25 -21.80 11.86
CA PHE A 104 -32.21 -22.99 11.01
C PHE A 104 -32.71 -24.22 11.76
N ALA A 105 -33.63 -24.97 11.13
CA ALA A 105 -34.16 -26.22 11.71
C ALA A 105 -33.04 -27.26 11.90
N VAL A 106 -32.13 -27.34 10.93
CA VAL A 106 -30.85 -28.04 11.04
C VAL A 106 -29.76 -26.97 10.95
N PRO A 107 -28.89 -26.80 11.97
CA PRO A 107 -27.79 -25.85 11.88
C PRO A 107 -26.94 -26.10 10.63
N GLN A 108 -26.51 -25.02 9.99
CA GLN A 108 -25.73 -25.10 8.77
C GLN A 108 -24.25 -25.12 9.15
N VAL A 109 -23.52 -26.13 8.69
CA VAL A 109 -22.15 -26.40 9.15
C VAL A 109 -21.21 -26.35 7.96
N VAL A 110 -20.14 -25.57 8.11
CA VAL A 110 -18.97 -25.59 7.22
C VAL A 110 -17.79 -26.10 8.03
N THR A 111 -17.09 -27.09 7.47
CA THR A 111 -15.95 -27.74 8.11
C THR A 111 -14.72 -27.61 7.22
N PHE A 112 -13.63 -27.18 7.82
CA PHE A 112 -12.30 -27.10 7.23
C PHE A 112 -11.45 -28.19 7.87
N THR A 113 -10.82 -29.03 7.06
CA THR A 113 -9.84 -30.03 7.51
C THR A 113 -8.51 -29.77 6.82
N PHE A 114 -7.40 -30.08 7.49
CA PHE A 114 -6.05 -29.82 7.01
C PHE A 114 -5.24 -31.13 7.06
N ASP A 115 -4.35 -31.34 6.10
CA ASP A 115 -3.49 -32.53 6.09
C ASP A 115 -2.32 -32.39 7.07
N GLU A 116 -1.83 -31.17 7.28
CA GLU A 116 -0.77 -30.84 8.26
C GLU A 116 -1.32 -29.97 9.41
N PRO A 117 -0.70 -30.02 10.61
CA PRO A 117 -1.09 -29.16 11.71
C PRO A 117 -0.69 -27.69 11.45
N HIS A 118 -1.62 -26.77 11.72
CA HIS A 118 -1.44 -25.33 11.50
C HIS A 118 -1.56 -24.52 12.80
N ASP A 119 -1.02 -23.29 12.78
CA ASP A 119 -1.00 -22.38 13.93
C ASP A 119 -1.50 -20.99 13.53
N SER A 120 -2.49 -20.46 14.24
CA SER A 120 -3.06 -19.14 13.91
C SER A 120 -3.46 -18.35 15.15
N MET A 121 -3.52 -17.03 14.97
CA MET A 121 -3.97 -16.08 15.97
C MET A 121 -5.50 -16.02 16.10
N GLY A 122 -6.21 -16.99 15.51
CA GLY A 122 -7.66 -17.05 15.55
C GLY A 122 -8.27 -17.32 14.19
N LEU A 123 -9.48 -16.83 14.01
CA LEU A 123 -10.25 -17.01 12.78
C LEU A 123 -11.03 -15.73 12.48
N THR A 124 -11.05 -15.29 11.22
CA THR A 124 -11.95 -14.22 10.79
C THR A 124 -12.97 -14.77 9.80
N ILE A 125 -14.25 -14.46 10.03
CA ILE A 125 -15.37 -14.88 9.19
C ILE A 125 -15.91 -13.66 8.46
N HIS A 126 -15.93 -13.71 7.12
CA HIS A 126 -16.56 -12.69 6.28
C HIS A 126 -17.92 -13.19 5.78
N PHE A 127 -18.99 -12.49 6.15
CA PHE A 127 -20.35 -12.70 5.69
C PHE A 127 -20.68 -11.76 4.49
N ASP A 128 -21.97 -11.61 4.17
CA ASP A 128 -22.42 -10.83 3.02
C ASP A 128 -22.46 -9.32 3.33
N ALA A 129 -21.36 -8.64 3.01
CA ALA A 129 -21.26 -7.19 3.14
C ALA A 129 -22.15 -6.42 2.14
N LEU A 130 -22.42 -6.97 0.95
CA LEU A 130 -23.17 -6.27 -0.10
C LEU A 130 -24.65 -6.10 0.26
N THR A 131 -25.24 -7.10 0.92
CA THR A 131 -26.65 -7.06 1.37
C THR A 131 -26.82 -6.82 2.86
N ASN A 132 -25.68 -6.63 3.56
CA ASN A 132 -25.58 -6.44 5.00
C ASN A 132 -26.29 -7.57 5.76
N GLU A 133 -25.93 -8.81 5.45
CA GLU A 133 -26.47 -10.02 6.07
C GLU A 133 -25.34 -10.85 6.71
N HIS A 134 -25.64 -11.43 7.86
CA HIS A 134 -24.66 -12.10 8.72
C HIS A 134 -25.34 -13.19 9.56
N ALA A 135 -24.53 -14.11 10.11
CA ALA A 135 -25.00 -15.02 11.14
C ALA A 135 -25.18 -14.26 12.45
N THR A 136 -26.34 -14.37 13.06
CA THR A 136 -26.64 -13.76 14.37
C THR A 136 -26.19 -14.67 15.50
N ASP A 137 -26.48 -15.97 15.38
CA ASP A 137 -26.06 -16.97 16.36
C ASP A 137 -25.30 -18.08 15.64
N PHE A 138 -24.08 -18.35 16.09
CA PHE A 138 -23.23 -19.39 15.53
C PHE A 138 -22.19 -19.83 16.56
N ASP A 139 -21.60 -21.00 16.32
CA ASP A 139 -20.49 -21.50 17.13
C ASP A 139 -19.26 -21.72 16.22
N ILE A 140 -18.07 -21.51 16.76
CA ILE A 140 -16.80 -21.82 16.11
C ILE A 140 -16.09 -22.84 16.99
N ILE A 141 -15.58 -23.91 16.40
CA ILE A 141 -14.87 -24.96 17.14
C ILE A 141 -13.62 -25.36 16.39
N ALA A 142 -12.48 -25.34 17.07
CA ALA A 142 -11.19 -25.79 16.54
C ALA A 142 -10.74 -27.06 17.25
N TYR A 143 -10.21 -28.00 16.49
CA TYR A 143 -9.75 -29.30 16.96
C TYR A 143 -8.34 -29.60 16.44
N SER A 144 -7.56 -30.31 17.25
CA SER A 144 -6.30 -30.93 16.84
C SER A 144 -6.56 -32.37 16.35
N ALA A 145 -5.48 -33.09 16.05
CA ALA A 145 -5.51 -34.51 15.71
C ALA A 145 -6.46 -35.34 16.59
N GLY A 146 -7.20 -36.24 15.94
CA GLY A 146 -8.14 -37.14 16.60
C GLY A 146 -9.37 -36.46 17.22
N ASP A 147 -9.80 -35.33 16.66
CA ASP A 147 -10.96 -34.54 17.12
C ASP A 147 -10.85 -34.03 18.57
N THR A 148 -9.61 -33.79 19.04
CA THR A 148 -9.39 -33.22 20.37
C THR A 148 -9.67 -31.72 20.35
N LEU A 149 -10.57 -31.25 21.22
CA LEU A 149 -10.95 -29.83 21.29
C LEU A 149 -9.77 -28.94 21.70
N ILE A 150 -9.44 -27.96 20.86
CA ILE A 150 -8.47 -26.89 21.18
C ILE A 150 -9.20 -25.73 21.84
N ALA A 151 -10.23 -25.20 21.16
CA ALA A 151 -11.00 -24.06 21.61
C ALA A 151 -12.38 -24.03 20.96
N SER A 152 -13.33 -23.38 21.61
CA SER A 152 -14.64 -23.09 21.04
C SER A 152 -15.13 -21.71 21.44
N GLU A 153 -15.96 -21.13 20.58
CA GLU A 153 -16.63 -19.85 20.79
C GLU A 153 -18.12 -20.01 20.49
N THR A 154 -18.95 -19.37 21.30
CA THR A 154 -20.41 -19.43 21.17
C THR A 154 -20.93 -18.01 21.04
N VAL A 155 -21.20 -17.60 19.80
CA VAL A 155 -21.58 -16.24 19.47
C VAL A 155 -23.09 -16.12 19.45
N ARG A 156 -23.63 -15.13 20.15
CA ARG A 156 -25.07 -14.84 20.20
C ARG A 156 -25.31 -13.37 19.96
N GLY A 157 -26.29 -13.05 19.11
CA GLY A 157 -26.65 -11.66 18.80
C GLY A 157 -25.60 -10.88 18.00
N ASN A 158 -24.76 -11.55 17.22
CA ASN A 158 -23.83 -10.88 16.31
C ASN A 158 -24.61 -9.99 15.33
N ASN A 159 -24.10 -8.78 15.10
CA ASN A 159 -24.66 -7.79 14.19
C ASN A 159 -23.65 -7.32 13.11
N ALA A 160 -22.46 -7.92 13.07
CA ALA A 160 -21.39 -7.56 12.16
C ALA A 160 -21.29 -8.54 10.98
N ASN A 161 -20.95 -8.01 9.80
CA ASN A 161 -20.64 -8.79 8.60
C ASN A 161 -19.23 -9.38 8.60
N VAL A 162 -18.33 -8.88 9.46
CA VAL A 162 -17.01 -9.45 9.71
C VAL A 162 -16.92 -9.80 11.19
N TYR A 163 -16.65 -11.06 11.50
CA TYR A 163 -16.47 -11.52 12.87
C TYR A 163 -15.04 -12.02 13.08
N VAL A 164 -14.31 -11.41 14.01
CA VAL A 164 -12.93 -11.78 14.35
C VAL A 164 -12.94 -12.53 15.67
N TRP A 165 -12.64 -13.83 15.63
CA TRP A 165 -12.40 -14.64 16.81
C TRP A 165 -10.92 -14.64 17.14
N VAL A 166 -10.51 -13.81 18.12
CA VAL A 166 -9.12 -13.72 18.53
C VAL A 166 -8.83 -14.78 19.61
N ARG A 167 -8.16 -15.86 19.21
CA ARG A 167 -7.79 -16.97 20.08
C ARG A 167 -6.53 -17.64 19.54
N GLY A 168 -5.55 -17.94 20.38
CA GLY A 168 -4.43 -18.76 19.95
C GLY A 168 -4.90 -20.18 19.62
N LEU A 169 -4.80 -20.57 18.34
CA LEU A 169 -5.14 -21.90 17.85
C LEU A 169 -3.82 -22.58 17.46
N ASP A 170 -3.38 -23.52 18.28
CA ASP A 170 -2.12 -24.25 18.08
C ASP A 170 -2.39 -25.66 17.55
N ALA A 171 -1.65 -26.08 16.52
CA ALA A 171 -1.71 -27.39 15.89
C ALA A 171 -3.15 -27.84 15.56
N TYR A 172 -3.96 -26.96 14.96
CA TYR A 172 -5.31 -27.30 14.53
C TYR A 172 -5.27 -28.06 13.21
N GLU A 173 -6.11 -29.10 13.12
CA GLU A 173 -6.30 -29.95 11.93
C GLU A 173 -7.77 -29.95 11.47
N LYS A 174 -8.68 -29.39 12.27
CA LYS A 174 -10.08 -29.21 11.91
C LYS A 174 -10.71 -27.97 12.53
N ILE A 175 -11.48 -27.23 11.75
CA ILE A 175 -12.31 -26.11 12.21
C ILE A 175 -13.75 -26.31 11.74
N GLU A 176 -14.72 -26.14 12.64
CA GLU A 176 -16.15 -26.19 12.35
C GLU A 176 -16.82 -24.85 12.66
N ILE A 177 -17.59 -24.33 11.70
CA ILE A 177 -18.43 -23.15 11.86
C ILE A 177 -19.89 -23.61 11.78
N ILE A 178 -20.63 -23.44 12.88
CA ILE A 178 -21.99 -23.95 13.05
C ILE A 178 -22.95 -22.77 13.11
N ILE A 179 -23.60 -22.44 12.00
CA ILE A 179 -24.57 -21.34 11.91
C ILE A 179 -25.95 -21.83 12.37
N ARG A 180 -26.48 -21.15 13.39
CA ARG A 180 -27.77 -21.49 14.01
C ARG A 180 -28.86 -20.49 13.67
N LYS A 181 -28.52 -19.21 13.56
CA LYS A 181 -29.46 -18.13 13.29
C LYS A 181 -28.88 -17.12 12.32
N TRP A 182 -29.72 -16.64 11.40
CA TRP A 182 -29.39 -15.61 10.41
C TRP A 182 -30.08 -14.27 10.73
N ALA A 183 -29.48 -13.17 10.26
CA ALA A 183 -29.94 -11.80 10.52
C ALA A 183 -31.35 -11.48 9.99
N LYS A 184 -31.78 -12.16 8.92
CA LYS A 184 -33.11 -11.98 8.31
C LYS A 184 -33.80 -13.33 8.12
N PRO A 185 -35.14 -13.38 8.22
CA PRO A 185 -35.90 -14.62 8.07
C PRO A 185 -35.93 -15.10 6.61
N PHE A 186 -36.18 -16.40 6.42
CA PHE A 186 -36.29 -17.03 5.09
C PHE A 186 -35.09 -16.75 4.19
N ARG A 187 -33.89 -16.84 4.79
CA ARG A 187 -32.60 -16.63 4.14
C ARG A 187 -31.72 -17.87 4.20
N ARG A 188 -30.83 -17.98 3.23
CA ARG A 188 -29.67 -18.88 3.27
C ARG A 188 -28.59 -18.30 4.17
N ALA A 189 -27.85 -19.16 4.85
CA ALA A 189 -26.58 -18.77 5.44
C ALA A 189 -25.57 -18.55 4.33
N ARG A 190 -24.73 -17.52 4.48
CA ARG A 190 -23.72 -17.15 3.48
C ARG A 190 -22.40 -16.88 4.19
N ILE A 191 -21.33 -17.51 3.75
CA ILE A 191 -19.96 -17.15 4.15
C ILE A 191 -19.23 -16.84 2.84
N VAL A 192 -18.59 -15.69 2.78
CA VAL A 192 -17.84 -15.25 1.59
C VAL A 192 -16.42 -15.77 1.66
N GLU A 193 -15.75 -15.55 2.78
CA GLU A 193 -14.34 -15.92 3.00
C GLU A 193 -14.11 -16.25 4.48
N ILE A 194 -13.17 -17.17 4.73
CA ILE A 194 -12.60 -17.43 6.05
C ILE A 194 -11.10 -17.11 6.00
N ASP A 195 -10.66 -16.25 6.89
CA ASP A 195 -9.24 -16.03 7.10
C ASP A 195 -8.74 -16.84 8.30
N PHE A 196 -7.72 -17.68 8.09
CA PHE A 196 -7.04 -18.46 9.12
C PHE A 196 -6.08 -17.58 9.92
N GLY A 197 -6.65 -16.74 10.77
CA GLY A 197 -5.93 -15.78 11.58
C GLY A 197 -6.80 -14.57 11.87
N VAL A 198 -6.17 -13.46 12.22
CA VAL A 198 -6.89 -12.22 12.46
C VAL A 198 -6.69 -11.22 11.34
N PHE A 199 -7.81 -10.65 10.93
CA PHE A 199 -7.86 -9.40 10.19
C PHE A 199 -8.20 -8.30 11.18
N GLN A 200 -7.19 -7.58 11.67
CA GLN A 200 -7.40 -6.57 12.71
C GLN A 200 -7.34 -5.17 12.13
N VAL A 201 -8.43 -4.42 12.33
CA VAL A 201 -8.46 -2.98 12.08
C VAL A 201 -8.15 -2.27 13.40
N TYR A 202 -7.10 -1.45 13.39
CA TYR A 202 -6.74 -0.53 14.47
C TYR A 202 -7.10 0.89 14.03
N GLU A 203 -8.01 1.50 14.76
CA GLU A 203 -8.50 2.86 14.55
C GLU A 203 -9.04 3.43 15.87
N GLY A 204 -9.32 4.73 15.91
CA GLY A 204 -9.82 5.40 17.13
C GLY A 204 -8.88 5.19 18.32
N ASP A 205 -9.43 4.86 19.48
CA ASP A 205 -8.68 4.71 20.73
C ASP A 205 -7.66 3.55 20.72
N LYS A 206 -7.80 2.59 19.79
CA LYS A 206 -6.86 1.47 19.66
C LYS A 206 -5.58 1.86 18.92
N LEU A 207 -5.59 2.97 18.18
CA LEU A 207 -4.48 3.43 17.37
C LEU A 207 -3.93 4.74 17.95
N ILE A 208 -2.80 4.65 18.65
CA ILE A 208 -2.22 5.77 19.40
C ILE A 208 -1.48 6.74 18.47
N LYS A 209 -0.63 6.21 17.60
CA LYS A 209 0.17 7.01 16.66
C LYS A 209 0.41 6.26 15.36
N VAL A 210 0.47 6.98 14.25
CA VAL A 210 0.99 6.51 12.97
C VAL A 210 1.99 7.52 12.42
N ASN A 211 3.08 7.03 11.84
CA ASN A 211 4.06 7.78 11.09
C ASN A 211 4.27 7.06 9.75
N LEU A 212 4.03 7.74 8.63
CA LEU A 212 4.32 7.26 7.28
C LEU A 212 5.41 8.15 6.68
N ILE A 213 6.53 7.55 6.29
CA ILE A 213 7.62 8.23 5.60
C ILE A 213 7.70 7.69 4.17
N GLU A 214 7.42 8.56 3.21
CA GLU A 214 7.56 8.31 1.78
C GLU A 214 8.73 9.11 1.24
N GLN A 215 9.59 8.47 0.45
CA GLN A 215 10.79 9.09 -0.11
C GLN A 215 10.98 8.65 -1.56
N MET A 216 11.47 9.55 -2.39
CA MET A 216 11.84 9.26 -3.77
C MET A 216 13.26 9.76 -4.03
N ASN A 217 14.05 8.91 -4.67
CA ASN A 217 15.39 9.25 -5.13
C ASN A 217 15.56 8.83 -6.59
N VAL A 218 16.25 9.67 -7.36
CA VAL A 218 16.35 9.56 -8.81
C VAL A 218 17.80 9.51 -9.26
N VAL A 219 18.67 10.27 -8.58
CA VAL A 219 20.09 10.41 -8.93
C VAL A 219 21.02 9.84 -7.85
N GLY A 220 20.59 9.82 -6.58
CA GLY A 220 21.46 9.41 -5.47
C GLY A 220 21.68 7.91 -5.38
N ASP A 221 22.56 7.50 -4.46
CA ASP A 221 23.21 6.18 -4.43
C ASP A 221 22.38 4.98 -3.95
N THR A 222 21.13 5.21 -3.52
CA THR A 222 20.23 4.16 -3.07
C THR A 222 18.77 4.53 -3.33
N LEU A 223 17.94 3.51 -3.61
CA LEU A 223 16.49 3.65 -3.65
C LEU A 223 15.96 3.59 -2.21
N PRO A 224 15.32 4.65 -1.69
CA PRO A 224 14.83 4.66 -0.32
C PRO A 224 13.68 3.66 -0.16
N ALA A 225 13.64 2.98 0.99
CA ALA A 225 12.46 2.21 1.40
C ALA A 225 11.52 3.14 2.16
N ASN A 226 10.24 3.13 1.80
CA ASN A 226 9.22 3.84 2.56
C ASN A 226 8.91 3.04 3.83
N GLU A 227 8.53 3.73 4.90
CA GLU A 227 8.32 3.14 6.21
C GLU A 227 6.98 3.59 6.79
N ILE A 228 6.24 2.64 7.34
CA ILE A 228 5.09 2.89 8.21
C ILE A 228 5.47 2.42 9.60
N LYS A 229 5.34 3.32 10.57
CA LYS A 229 5.50 3.02 11.98
C LYS A 229 4.21 3.37 12.71
N PHE A 230 3.59 2.40 13.35
CA PHE A 230 2.35 2.63 14.09
C PHE A 230 2.41 2.04 15.48
N THR A 231 1.75 2.69 16.42
CA THR A 231 1.68 2.32 17.83
C THR A 231 0.23 2.09 18.21
N ILE A 232 -0.05 0.94 18.81
CA ILE A 232 -1.37 0.55 19.29
C ILE A 232 -1.42 0.50 20.81
N ASP A 233 -2.63 0.63 21.36
CA ASP A 233 -2.88 0.26 22.75
C ASP A 233 -2.67 -1.25 22.94
N ASN A 234 -1.93 -1.61 23.99
CA ASN A 234 -1.64 -2.98 24.39
C ASN A 234 -1.93 -3.14 25.89
N SER A 235 -2.98 -2.48 26.40
CA SER A 235 -3.38 -2.53 27.81
C SER A 235 -3.80 -3.94 28.24
N ASP A 236 -4.27 -4.75 27.30
CA ASP A 236 -4.57 -6.18 27.47
C ASP A 236 -3.33 -7.09 27.48
N LYS A 237 -2.15 -6.53 27.18
CA LYS A 237 -0.85 -7.23 27.11
C LYS A 237 -0.84 -8.36 26.08
N ASN A 238 -1.67 -8.26 25.05
CA ASN A 238 -1.76 -9.28 24.02
C ASN A 238 -0.47 -9.40 23.21
N PHE A 239 0.25 -8.31 22.97
CA PHE A 239 1.53 -8.34 22.24
C PHE A 239 2.77 -8.36 23.14
N ASN A 240 2.61 -8.63 24.44
CA ASN A 240 3.74 -8.78 25.34
C ASN A 240 4.48 -10.12 25.08
N ILE A 241 5.80 -10.07 24.87
CA ILE A 241 6.65 -11.24 24.61
C ILE A 241 6.68 -12.25 25.78
N LEU A 242 6.44 -11.77 27.01
CA LEU A 242 6.38 -12.57 28.22
C LEU A 242 4.99 -13.15 28.47
N ASN A 243 3.97 -12.80 27.66
CA ASN A 243 2.64 -13.37 27.76
C ASN A 243 2.60 -14.72 27.00
N PRO A 244 2.53 -15.87 27.69
CA PRO A 244 2.58 -17.19 27.03
C PRO A 244 1.33 -17.51 26.21
N ILE A 245 0.22 -16.79 26.41
CA ILE A 245 -1.04 -16.91 25.65
C ILE A 245 -1.19 -15.72 24.68
N GLY A 246 -0.19 -14.83 24.65
CA GLY A 246 -0.19 -13.63 23.83
C GLY A 246 0.01 -13.90 22.34
N PHE A 247 -0.25 -12.87 21.55
CA PHE A 247 -0.22 -12.89 20.11
C PHE A 247 1.15 -12.61 19.51
N TYR A 248 2.13 -12.22 20.34
CA TYR A 248 3.51 -11.98 19.92
C TYR A 248 4.08 -13.15 19.11
N ARG A 249 3.78 -14.40 19.47
CA ARG A 249 4.29 -15.60 18.77
C ARG A 249 3.80 -15.77 17.33
N PHE A 250 2.70 -15.10 16.97
CA PHE A 250 2.14 -15.15 15.62
C PHE A 250 2.68 -14.03 14.71
N LEU A 251 3.42 -13.07 15.28
CA LEU A 251 4.10 -12.04 14.51
C LEU A 251 5.27 -12.64 13.76
N LYS A 252 5.31 -12.38 12.45
CA LYS A 252 6.37 -12.82 11.56
C LYS A 252 6.73 -11.66 10.64
N GLU A 253 8.01 -11.53 10.32
CA GLU A 253 8.43 -10.65 9.24
C GLU A 253 7.63 -10.97 7.95
N ARG A 254 7.40 -9.95 7.14
CA ARG A 254 6.69 -10.01 5.86
C ARG A 254 5.17 -10.19 5.94
N GLN A 255 4.56 -10.04 7.12
CA GLN A 255 3.10 -9.88 7.21
C GLN A 255 2.69 -8.54 6.59
N GLU A 256 1.64 -8.56 5.76
CA GLU A 256 1.22 -7.38 5.00
C GLU A 256 0.41 -6.42 5.88
N LEU A 257 0.60 -5.13 5.62
CA LEU A 257 -0.08 -4.02 6.27
C LEU A 257 -0.72 -3.12 5.22
N THR A 258 -1.94 -2.67 5.51
CA THR A 258 -2.60 -1.59 4.78
C THR A 258 -2.87 -0.44 5.74
N MET A 259 -2.61 0.79 5.33
CA MET A 259 -2.87 1.98 6.13
C MET A 259 -3.81 2.92 5.37
N GLY A 260 -4.70 3.61 6.08
CA GLY A 260 -5.51 4.68 5.51
C GLY A 260 -5.43 5.95 6.35
N ILE A 261 -5.30 7.10 5.69
CA ILE A 261 -5.45 8.41 6.31
C ILE A 261 -6.74 9.04 5.77
N GLY A 262 -7.66 9.34 6.68
CA GLY A 262 -9.01 9.82 6.37
C GLY A 262 -9.19 11.30 6.66
N ILE A 263 -9.93 11.99 5.79
CA ILE A 263 -10.45 13.35 6.01
C ILE A 263 -11.97 13.25 6.16
N GLU A 264 -12.52 13.91 7.18
CA GLU A 264 -13.97 14.00 7.39
C GLU A 264 -14.60 14.86 6.27
N ILE A 265 -15.49 14.26 5.47
CA ILE A 265 -16.21 14.93 4.37
C ILE A 265 -17.64 15.28 4.73
N GLU A 266 -18.25 14.52 5.64
CA GLU A 266 -19.53 14.80 6.29
C GLU A 266 -19.43 14.38 7.77
N GLU A 267 -20.40 14.77 8.61
CA GLU A 267 -20.35 14.47 10.04
C GLU A 267 -20.14 12.96 10.31
N ASN A 268 -18.98 12.61 10.87
CA ASN A 268 -18.50 11.25 11.13
C ASN A 268 -18.34 10.36 9.89
N VAL A 269 -18.31 10.92 8.68
CA VAL A 269 -18.05 10.21 7.43
C VAL A 269 -16.67 10.64 6.91
N PHE A 270 -15.76 9.67 6.81
CA PHE A 270 -14.39 9.91 6.39
C PHE A 270 -14.11 9.28 5.02
N GLU A 271 -13.51 10.05 4.13
CA GLU A 271 -12.91 9.55 2.90
C GLU A 271 -11.43 9.26 3.15
N TYR A 272 -11.00 8.02 2.90
CA TYR A 272 -9.66 7.53 3.18
C TYR A 272 -8.80 7.44 1.93
N VAL A 273 -7.61 8.04 2.00
CA VAL A 273 -6.52 7.71 1.07
C VAL A 273 -5.77 6.51 1.64
N THR A 274 -5.75 5.41 0.88
CA THR A 274 -5.21 4.12 1.33
C THR A 274 -3.83 3.87 0.73
N THR A 275 -2.96 3.27 1.53
CA THR A 275 -1.59 2.90 1.20
C THR A 275 -1.40 1.40 1.46
N LYS A 276 -0.94 0.66 0.45
CA LYS A 276 -0.74 -0.80 0.45
C LYS A 276 0.71 -1.18 0.13
N GLY A 277 1.02 -2.48 0.24
CA GLY A 277 2.33 -3.04 -0.12
C GLY A 277 3.43 -2.73 0.90
N TYR A 278 3.08 -2.68 2.19
CA TYR A 278 4.02 -2.57 3.29
C TYR A 278 4.04 -3.88 4.06
N TYR A 279 5.22 -4.27 4.49
CA TYR A 279 5.50 -5.57 5.08
C TYR A 279 6.14 -5.38 6.44
N LEU A 280 5.64 -6.06 7.46
CA LEU A 280 6.20 -6.00 8.81
C LEU A 280 7.68 -6.40 8.80
N THR A 281 8.51 -5.58 9.43
CA THR A 281 9.96 -5.78 9.55
C THR A 281 10.41 -5.87 10.99
N ASP A 282 9.78 -5.12 11.88
CA ASP A 282 10.17 -5.07 13.28
C ASP A 282 8.96 -4.73 14.16
N TRP A 283 9.00 -5.13 15.42
CA TRP A 283 7.97 -4.84 16.41
C TRP A 283 8.56 -4.78 17.82
N GLN A 284 8.06 -3.83 18.60
CA GLN A 284 8.55 -3.56 19.95
C GLN A 284 7.35 -3.37 20.90
N SER A 285 7.33 -4.15 21.99
CA SER A 285 6.38 -3.94 23.08
C SER A 285 7.01 -3.05 24.16
N ASP A 286 6.31 -1.98 24.55
CA ASP A 286 6.66 -1.15 25.69
C ASP A 286 5.71 -1.48 26.87
N GLU A 287 6.25 -2.22 27.84
CA GLU A 287 5.47 -2.65 29.01
C GLU A 287 5.14 -1.51 29.98
N GLY A 288 5.97 -0.47 30.02
CA GLY A 288 5.76 0.68 30.90
C GLY A 288 4.64 1.58 30.39
N ALA A 289 4.58 1.77 29.07
CA ALA A 289 3.54 2.54 28.40
C ALA A 289 2.28 1.73 28.05
N LEU A 290 2.32 0.39 28.20
CA LEU A 290 1.26 -0.53 27.73
C LEU A 290 0.93 -0.34 26.24
N THR A 291 1.98 -0.20 25.41
CA THR A 291 1.82 -0.01 23.97
C THR A 291 2.66 -1.01 23.18
N THR A 292 2.30 -1.21 21.92
CA THR A 292 3.14 -1.97 20.98
C THR A 292 3.31 -1.15 19.71
N THR A 293 4.56 -1.05 19.27
CA THR A 293 4.95 -0.34 18.05
C THR A 293 5.39 -1.33 17.00
N PHE A 294 4.88 -1.18 15.80
CA PHE A 294 5.21 -1.98 14.64
C PHE A 294 5.87 -1.12 13.57
N THR A 295 6.87 -1.67 12.90
CA THR A 295 7.57 -1.03 11.78
C THR A 295 7.40 -1.90 10.56
N ALA A 296 6.78 -1.36 9.52
CA ALA A 296 6.59 -2.00 8.23
C ALA A 296 7.27 -1.20 7.14
N ARG A 297 7.87 -1.88 6.17
CA ARG A 297 8.55 -1.26 5.04
C ARG A 297 8.04 -1.78 3.72
N ASN A 298 8.17 -0.96 2.70
CA ASN A 298 7.71 -1.30 1.36
C ASN A 298 8.64 -2.32 0.67
N ILE A 299 8.31 -2.69 -0.58
CA ILE A 299 8.98 -3.77 -1.31
C ILE A 299 10.51 -3.61 -1.43
N PHE A 300 11.03 -2.37 -1.38
CA PHE A 300 12.47 -2.12 -1.49
C PHE A 300 13.28 -2.80 -0.37
N GLU A 301 12.70 -2.97 0.82
CA GLU A 301 13.34 -3.72 1.91
C GLU A 301 13.68 -5.16 1.51
N LEU A 302 12.86 -5.77 0.65
CA LEU A 302 13.06 -7.15 0.18
C LEU A 302 14.11 -7.26 -0.94
N LEU A 303 14.58 -6.13 -1.47
CA LEU A 303 15.51 -6.07 -2.62
C LEU A 303 16.99 -6.06 -2.22
N GLU A 304 17.31 -6.34 -0.95
CA GLU A 304 18.70 -6.45 -0.47
C GLU A 304 19.38 -7.78 -0.87
N LYS A 305 18.61 -8.74 -1.37
CA LYS A 305 19.17 -10.01 -1.87
C LYS A 305 20.02 -9.77 -3.12
N GLU A 306 20.97 -10.67 -3.34
CA GLU A 306 21.86 -10.60 -4.48
C GLU A 306 21.16 -11.10 -5.77
N TYR A 307 21.27 -10.29 -6.81
CA TYR A 307 20.90 -10.57 -8.18
C TYR A 307 22.11 -11.08 -8.97
N LEU A 308 21.90 -12.19 -9.68
CA LEU A 308 22.79 -12.68 -10.71
C LEU A 308 21.99 -12.78 -12.02
N GLN A 309 22.44 -12.05 -13.03
CA GLN A 309 21.87 -12.12 -14.36
C GLN A 309 22.04 -13.53 -14.94
N SER A 310 20.95 -14.08 -15.49
CA SER A 310 20.97 -15.40 -16.16
C SER A 310 20.50 -15.24 -17.60
N GLY A 311 21.43 -14.85 -18.48
CA GLY A 311 21.14 -14.63 -19.91
C GLY A 311 21.77 -13.34 -20.42
N ALA A 312 21.65 -13.11 -21.72
CA ALA A 312 21.98 -11.83 -22.32
C ALA A 312 20.69 -11.04 -22.54
N PHE A 313 20.69 -9.77 -22.16
CA PHE A 313 19.59 -8.85 -22.40
C PHE A 313 20.06 -7.77 -23.36
N GLU A 314 19.24 -7.45 -24.37
CA GLU A 314 19.56 -6.39 -25.32
C GLU A 314 18.98 -5.04 -24.87
N LYS A 315 17.87 -5.04 -24.12
CA LYS A 315 17.13 -3.83 -23.71
C LYS A 315 16.98 -3.74 -22.20
N LEU A 316 16.92 -2.51 -21.68
CA LEU A 316 16.72 -2.26 -20.24
C LEU A 316 15.37 -2.76 -19.74
N TYR A 317 14.34 -2.78 -20.60
CA TYR A 317 13.02 -3.30 -20.24
C TYR A 317 13.08 -4.76 -19.79
N ASP A 318 13.67 -5.63 -20.62
CA ASP A 318 13.74 -7.08 -20.34
C ASP A 318 14.62 -7.37 -19.13
N LEU A 319 15.71 -6.61 -18.96
CA LEU A 319 16.56 -6.69 -17.78
C LEU A 319 15.82 -6.28 -16.49
N ALA A 320 15.04 -5.19 -16.54
CA ALA A 320 14.24 -4.73 -15.41
C ALA A 320 13.16 -5.75 -15.03
N GLU A 321 12.51 -6.36 -16.01
CA GLU A 321 11.51 -7.41 -15.80
C GLU A 321 12.14 -8.66 -15.15
N ASP A 322 13.28 -9.15 -15.63
CA ASP A 322 14.00 -10.28 -15.03
C ASP A 322 14.38 -10.01 -13.57
N ILE A 323 14.87 -8.81 -13.27
CA ILE A 323 15.21 -8.37 -11.90
C ILE A 323 13.99 -8.40 -10.99
N LEU A 324 12.86 -7.85 -11.42
CA LEU A 324 11.65 -7.77 -10.62
C LEU A 324 11.03 -9.16 -10.38
N ILE A 325 10.96 -9.99 -11.42
CA ILE A 325 10.45 -11.37 -11.32
C ILE A 325 11.30 -12.20 -10.37
N LYS A 326 12.63 -12.16 -10.51
CA LYS A 326 13.54 -12.92 -9.63
C LYS A 326 13.60 -12.38 -8.20
N ALA A 327 13.35 -11.08 -8.01
CA ALA A 327 13.19 -10.51 -6.69
C ALA A 327 11.89 -10.96 -6.00
N GLY A 328 10.95 -11.55 -6.74
CA GLY A 328 9.64 -11.95 -6.25
C GLY A 328 8.64 -10.80 -6.17
N VAL A 329 8.85 -9.73 -6.96
CA VAL A 329 7.91 -8.60 -7.03
C VAL A 329 6.74 -9.00 -7.93
N THR A 330 5.55 -9.11 -7.36
CA THR A 330 4.34 -9.55 -8.08
C THR A 330 3.68 -8.41 -8.88
N TYR A 331 3.62 -7.21 -8.30
CA TYR A 331 2.92 -6.07 -8.90
C TYR A 331 3.92 -5.00 -9.30
N PHE A 332 4.18 -4.89 -10.59
CA PHE A 332 5.06 -3.86 -11.14
C PHE A 332 4.59 -3.35 -12.50
N LYS A 333 5.05 -2.15 -12.85
CA LYS A 333 4.84 -1.53 -14.17
C LYS A 333 6.14 -0.89 -14.63
N ILE A 334 6.56 -1.26 -15.85
CA ILE A 334 7.74 -0.73 -16.50
C ILE A 334 7.29 0.09 -17.72
N ASP A 335 7.80 1.31 -17.87
CA ASP A 335 7.50 2.15 -19.02
C ASP A 335 8.09 1.56 -20.32
N GLU A 336 7.32 1.58 -21.40
CA GLU A 336 7.72 0.97 -22.67
C GLU A 336 8.93 1.66 -23.31
N LYS A 337 9.24 2.91 -22.98
CA LYS A 337 10.45 3.60 -23.48
C LYS A 337 11.74 2.85 -23.14
N LEU A 338 11.74 2.04 -22.08
CA LEU A 338 12.91 1.22 -21.73
C LEU A 338 13.23 0.14 -22.79
N LYS A 339 12.27 -0.19 -23.68
CA LYS A 339 12.50 -1.11 -24.83
C LYS A 339 13.42 -0.49 -25.88
N GLU A 340 13.61 0.83 -25.87
CA GLU A 340 14.47 1.52 -26.83
C GLU A 340 15.93 1.55 -26.37
N ILE A 341 16.18 1.50 -25.06
CA ILE A 341 17.49 1.73 -24.44
C ILE A 341 18.31 0.43 -24.42
N PRO A 342 19.45 0.36 -25.15
CA PRO A 342 20.27 -0.84 -25.20
C PRO A 342 21.04 -1.05 -23.89
N THR A 343 21.30 -2.31 -23.55
CA THR A 343 22.13 -2.69 -22.40
C THR A 343 22.96 -3.93 -22.71
N LYS A 344 24.07 -4.10 -21.99
CA LYS A 344 24.82 -5.38 -21.90
C LYS A 344 24.55 -6.11 -20.60
N GLY A 345 23.74 -5.53 -19.71
CA GLY A 345 23.43 -6.08 -18.40
C GLY A 345 24.59 -5.95 -17.40
N PHE A 346 24.53 -6.78 -16.35
CA PHE A 346 25.50 -6.79 -15.26
C PHE A 346 26.51 -7.93 -15.45
N LEU A 347 27.80 -7.60 -15.33
CA LEU A 347 28.89 -8.60 -15.35
C LEU A 347 29.15 -9.21 -13.96
N GLU A 348 28.87 -8.44 -12.92
CA GLU A 348 29.14 -8.80 -11.53
C GLU A 348 27.82 -8.97 -10.76
N LYS A 349 27.91 -9.72 -9.67
CA LYS A 349 26.79 -9.90 -8.74
C LYS A 349 26.52 -8.58 -8.02
N ILE A 350 25.25 -8.21 -7.89
CA ILE A 350 24.82 -6.93 -7.32
C ILE A 350 23.51 -7.13 -6.57
N THR A 351 23.09 -6.28 -5.64
CA THR A 351 21.75 -6.43 -5.01
C THR A 351 20.65 -6.05 -5.99
N PHE A 352 19.44 -6.61 -5.84
CA PHE A 352 18.28 -6.21 -6.66
C PHE A 352 18.01 -4.70 -6.56
N ARG A 353 18.11 -4.14 -5.34
CA ARG A 353 17.91 -2.69 -5.10
C ARG A 353 18.90 -1.87 -5.91
N LYS A 354 20.19 -2.25 -5.88
CA LYS A 354 21.23 -1.55 -6.63
C LYS A 354 21.10 -1.77 -8.14
N ALA A 355 20.67 -2.96 -8.58
CA ALA A 355 20.41 -3.23 -10.00
C ALA A 355 19.29 -2.33 -10.55
N LEU A 356 18.17 -2.21 -9.82
CA LEU A 356 17.10 -1.27 -10.16
C LEU A 356 17.60 0.16 -10.15
N GLN A 357 18.36 0.58 -9.14
CA GLN A 357 18.94 1.93 -9.11
C GLN A 357 19.79 2.22 -10.35
N CYS A 358 20.62 1.27 -10.79
CA CYS A 358 21.38 1.37 -12.04
C CYS A 358 20.48 1.51 -13.26
N ILE A 359 19.36 0.79 -13.32
CA ILE A 359 18.35 0.95 -14.38
C ILE A 359 17.73 2.35 -14.33
N GLY A 360 17.40 2.86 -13.15
CA GLY A 360 16.85 4.19 -12.95
C GLY A 360 17.75 5.27 -13.54
N ILE A 361 19.04 5.26 -13.18
CA ILE A 361 20.03 6.20 -13.70
C ILE A 361 20.24 5.99 -15.22
N ALA A 362 20.41 4.75 -15.67
CA ALA A 362 20.67 4.46 -17.09
C ALA A 362 19.49 4.82 -18.01
N SER A 363 18.26 4.77 -17.49
CA SER A 363 17.06 5.13 -18.23
C SER A 363 16.53 6.54 -17.95
N LYS A 364 17.19 7.30 -17.07
CA LYS A 364 16.71 8.61 -16.56
C LYS A 364 15.29 8.48 -15.99
N SER A 365 15.03 7.41 -15.24
CA SER A 365 13.72 7.04 -14.69
C SER A 365 13.68 7.16 -13.18
N ALA A 366 12.51 7.53 -12.67
CA ALA A 366 12.15 7.35 -11.26
C ALA A 366 11.75 5.89 -11.03
N ILE A 367 12.19 5.35 -9.89
CA ILE A 367 11.79 4.03 -9.42
C ILE A 367 11.22 4.19 -8.02
N TYR A 368 9.95 3.86 -7.86
CA TYR A 368 9.22 4.05 -6.62
C TYR A 368 8.05 3.06 -6.53
N GLN A 369 7.50 2.89 -5.33
CA GLN A 369 6.24 2.19 -5.12
C GLN A 369 5.12 3.22 -4.97
N ASN A 370 4.04 3.07 -5.72
CA ASN A 370 2.84 3.91 -5.53
C ASN A 370 2.01 3.43 -4.34
N ARG A 371 0.96 4.17 -3.96
CA ARG A 371 0.12 3.79 -2.82
C ARG A 371 -0.75 2.56 -3.01
N ASP A 372 -0.91 2.06 -4.22
CA ASP A 372 -1.56 0.78 -4.47
C ASP A 372 -0.63 -0.44 -4.23
N GLY A 373 0.64 -0.20 -3.89
CA GLY A 373 1.62 -1.27 -3.68
C GLY A 373 2.32 -1.73 -4.96
N VAL A 374 2.17 -1.00 -6.07
CA VAL A 374 2.78 -1.34 -7.36
C VAL A 374 4.14 -0.65 -7.50
N LEU A 375 5.18 -1.41 -7.83
CA LEU A 375 6.49 -0.86 -8.16
C LEU A 375 6.46 -0.27 -9.59
N ILE A 376 6.74 1.02 -9.71
CA ILE A 376 6.72 1.77 -10.96
C ILE A 376 8.16 2.11 -11.37
N ILE A 377 8.50 1.82 -12.63
CA ILE A 377 9.68 2.35 -13.32
C ILE A 377 9.19 3.25 -14.45
N LYS A 378 9.43 4.55 -14.34
CA LYS A 378 8.95 5.54 -15.30
C LYS A 378 9.98 6.62 -15.56
N PRO A 379 10.21 7.04 -16.82
CA PRO A 379 11.04 8.18 -17.17
C PRO A 379 10.72 9.39 -16.30
N PHE A 380 11.75 9.93 -15.68
CA PHE A 380 11.64 11.06 -14.80
C PHE A 380 11.39 12.30 -15.65
N VAL A 381 10.23 12.93 -15.44
CA VAL A 381 9.92 14.21 -16.07
C VAL A 381 10.82 15.26 -15.44
N ILE A 382 11.55 16.08 -16.18
CA ILE A 382 12.37 17.16 -15.62
C ILE A 382 11.43 18.32 -15.25
N LEU A 383 11.75 19.08 -14.19
CA LEU A 383 11.10 20.39 -13.99
C LEU A 383 11.64 21.36 -15.05
N ASP A 384 10.79 21.72 -16.00
CA ASP A 384 11.10 22.56 -17.16
C ASP A 384 9.91 23.49 -17.50
N GLU A 385 10.00 24.25 -18.60
CA GLU A 385 8.91 25.13 -19.05
C GLU A 385 7.58 24.40 -19.28
N SER A 386 7.60 23.11 -19.64
CA SER A 386 6.40 22.31 -19.91
C SER A 386 5.67 21.84 -18.64
N THR A 387 6.40 21.80 -17.52
CA THR A 387 5.87 21.46 -16.21
C THR A 387 5.74 22.68 -15.30
N SER A 388 6.18 23.86 -15.75
CA SER A 388 6.14 25.10 -15.01
C SER A 388 4.72 25.70 -14.97
N TYR A 389 4.24 26.01 -13.77
CA TYR A 389 2.96 26.68 -13.54
C TYR A 389 3.08 28.21 -13.54
N ILE A 390 4.29 28.74 -13.48
CA ILE A 390 4.58 30.18 -13.42
C ILE A 390 5.70 30.49 -14.44
N TYR A 391 5.43 31.36 -15.42
CA TYR A 391 6.46 31.87 -16.34
C TYR A 391 6.92 33.26 -15.91
N PHE A 392 8.23 33.46 -15.86
CA PHE A 392 8.83 34.77 -15.72
C PHE A 392 8.83 35.48 -17.08
N ALA A 393 8.13 36.62 -17.20
CA ALA A 393 8.07 37.43 -18.42
C ALA A 393 8.71 38.81 -18.30
N GLY A 394 9.55 39.02 -17.28
CA GLY A 394 10.32 40.25 -17.09
C GLY A 394 10.41 40.66 -15.63
N PRO A 395 11.14 41.75 -15.32
CA PRO A 395 11.27 42.26 -13.95
C PRO A 395 9.87 42.45 -13.35
N ASP A 396 9.59 41.72 -12.27
CA ASP A 396 8.33 41.71 -11.52
C ASP A 396 7.06 41.32 -12.34
N MET A 397 7.21 40.65 -13.48
CA MET A 397 6.07 40.17 -14.29
C MET A 397 6.09 38.66 -14.44
N PHE A 398 5.09 38.01 -13.85
CA PHE A 398 4.81 36.59 -14.04
C PHE A 398 3.56 36.41 -14.92
N THR A 399 3.57 35.45 -15.84
CA THR A 399 2.44 35.10 -16.72
C THR A 399 2.30 33.58 -16.78
N GLY A 400 1.13 33.07 -17.19
CA GLY A 400 0.89 31.64 -17.31
C GLY A 400 -0.40 31.20 -16.65
N MET A 401 -1.54 31.80 -17.03
CA MET A 401 -2.82 31.17 -16.74
C MET A 401 -3.00 29.96 -17.66
N THR A 402 -2.75 28.79 -17.12
CA THR A 402 -3.88 27.88 -16.90
C THR A 402 -3.71 27.34 -15.50
N THR A 403 -4.14 28.08 -14.47
CA THR A 403 -4.65 27.42 -13.26
C THR A 403 -5.85 26.64 -13.76
N PRO A 404 -5.78 25.31 -13.95
CA PRO A 404 -6.97 24.60 -14.36
C PRO A 404 -7.98 24.85 -13.24
N THR A 405 -9.16 25.35 -13.62
CA THR A 405 -10.26 25.74 -12.71
C THR A 405 -10.30 24.82 -11.51
N VAL A 406 -10.29 25.37 -10.28
CA VAL A 406 -10.48 24.77 -8.93
C VAL A 406 -10.93 23.30 -8.89
N TYR A 407 -11.89 22.93 -9.74
CA TYR A 407 -12.37 21.58 -10.00
C TYR A 407 -11.33 20.52 -10.44
N SER A 408 -10.21 20.90 -11.06
CA SER A 408 -9.16 19.95 -11.49
C SER A 408 -8.12 19.61 -10.41
N GLY A 409 -8.30 20.10 -9.17
CA GLY A 409 -7.39 19.81 -8.06
C GLY A 409 -6.09 20.63 -8.05
N TYR A 410 -6.03 21.73 -8.81
CA TYR A 410 -4.89 22.65 -8.79
C TYR A 410 -4.66 23.24 -7.39
N ASP A 411 -5.73 23.71 -6.74
CA ASP A 411 -5.69 24.24 -5.37
C ASP A 411 -5.08 23.24 -4.37
N MET A 412 -5.13 21.94 -4.68
CA MET A 412 -4.55 20.92 -3.81
C MET A 412 -3.04 20.81 -3.89
N LEU A 413 -2.40 21.41 -4.90
CA LEU A 413 -0.95 21.45 -5.08
C LEU A 413 -0.31 22.68 -4.44
N ASN A 414 -1.11 23.55 -3.81
CA ASN A 414 -0.62 24.77 -3.17
C ASN A 414 -0.43 24.55 -1.67
N ILE A 415 0.79 24.78 -1.19
CA ILE A 415 1.13 24.78 0.23
C ILE A 415 1.26 26.23 0.68
N THR A 416 0.16 26.75 1.23
CA THR A 416 0.01 28.15 1.64
C THR A 416 0.28 28.36 3.13
N PHE A 417 0.49 29.61 3.55
CA PHE A 417 0.74 29.95 4.97
C PHE A 417 -0.41 29.58 5.91
N ASP A 418 -1.64 29.55 5.41
CA ASP A 418 -2.81 29.10 6.19
C ASP A 418 -2.70 27.63 6.61
N ASN A 419 -1.83 26.86 5.94
CA ASN A 419 -1.69 25.43 6.15
C ASN A 419 -0.37 25.02 6.80
N VAL A 420 0.62 25.93 6.91
CA VAL A 420 1.92 25.66 7.53
C VAL A 420 1.95 26.03 9.01
N TYR A 421 2.72 25.29 9.81
CA TYR A 421 2.90 25.57 11.23
C TYR A 421 4.09 26.48 11.53
N SER A 422 5.01 26.59 10.57
CA SER A 422 6.18 27.45 10.64
C SER A 422 6.60 27.83 9.22
N GLU A 423 7.29 28.96 9.11
CA GLU A 423 7.86 29.41 7.83
C GLU A 423 8.69 28.29 7.16
N PRO A 424 8.48 28.03 5.85
CA PRO A 424 9.28 27.09 5.10
C PRO A 424 10.78 27.38 5.20
N GLN A 425 11.58 26.37 5.53
CA GLN A 425 13.04 26.51 5.55
C GLN A 425 13.58 26.22 4.15
N ILE A 426 14.43 27.11 3.64
CA ILE A 426 15.04 26.97 2.31
C ILE A 426 16.54 26.79 2.46
N LYS A 427 17.07 25.75 1.84
CA LYS A 427 18.51 25.51 1.71
C LYS A 427 18.87 25.35 0.24
N LEU A 428 20.01 25.92 -0.16
CA LEU A 428 20.57 25.66 -1.49
C LEU A 428 21.49 24.44 -1.42
N ASP A 429 21.22 23.45 -2.28
CA ASP A 429 22.11 22.32 -2.49
C ASP A 429 23.35 22.74 -3.30
N LYS A 430 24.40 21.92 -3.23
CA LYS A 430 25.65 22.17 -3.97
C LYS A 430 25.42 21.89 -5.45
N LEU A 431 25.75 22.88 -6.29
CA LEU A 431 25.79 22.68 -7.73
C LEU A 431 26.90 21.69 -8.10
N ILE A 432 26.64 20.86 -9.10
CA ILE A 432 27.65 19.97 -9.67
C ILE A 432 28.47 20.77 -10.68
N GLN A 433 29.79 20.86 -10.46
CA GLN A 433 30.73 21.46 -11.39
C GLN A 433 31.27 20.42 -12.37
N SER A 434 31.62 19.24 -11.85
CA SER A 434 32.17 18.14 -12.65
C SER A 434 31.51 16.82 -12.29
N LEU A 435 31.14 16.07 -13.32
CA LEU A 435 30.57 14.73 -13.18
C LEU A 435 31.47 13.73 -13.89
N VAL A 436 32.06 12.81 -13.13
CA VAL A 436 32.89 11.71 -13.65
C VAL A 436 31.99 10.50 -13.88
N MET A 437 31.77 10.14 -15.14
CA MET A 437 31.00 8.98 -15.55
C MET A 437 31.94 7.80 -15.84
N THR A 438 31.69 6.65 -15.22
CA THR A 438 32.34 5.40 -15.62
C THR A 438 31.56 4.76 -16.76
N VAL A 439 32.20 4.60 -17.91
CA VAL A 439 31.64 3.94 -19.10
C VAL A 439 32.24 2.55 -19.24
N TYR A 440 31.39 1.56 -19.52
CA TYR A 440 31.76 0.16 -19.64
C TYR A 440 31.78 -0.26 -21.11
N VAL A 441 32.94 -0.11 -21.76
CA VAL A 441 33.15 -0.49 -23.17
C VAL A 441 33.94 -1.79 -23.23
N SER A 442 33.37 -2.83 -23.82
CA SER A 442 34.04 -4.14 -24.03
C SER A 442 34.64 -4.76 -22.75
N GLY A 443 34.02 -4.52 -21.59
CA GLY A 443 34.49 -5.05 -20.30
C GLY A 443 35.59 -4.22 -19.61
N VAL A 444 35.96 -3.07 -20.18
CA VAL A 444 36.91 -2.12 -19.59
C VAL A 444 36.15 -0.91 -19.06
N LYS A 445 36.59 -0.40 -17.88
CA LYS A 445 36.10 0.84 -17.29
C LYS A 445 36.88 2.03 -17.86
N GLU A 446 36.18 2.98 -18.47
CA GLU A 446 36.73 4.25 -18.95
C GLU A 446 36.05 5.41 -18.20
N GLU A 447 36.84 6.33 -17.63
CA GLU A 447 36.29 7.49 -16.93
C GLU A 447 36.23 8.70 -17.86
N HIS A 448 35.05 9.29 -18.00
CA HIS A 448 34.81 10.50 -18.77
C HIS A 448 34.30 11.60 -17.85
N THR A 449 34.92 12.78 -17.90
CA THR A 449 34.50 13.94 -17.10
C THR A 449 33.66 14.88 -17.95
N PHE A 450 32.46 15.19 -17.46
CA PHE A 450 31.55 16.18 -18.02
C PHE A 450 31.50 17.40 -17.10
N MET A 451 31.57 18.59 -17.67
CA MET A 451 31.62 19.84 -16.93
C MET A 451 30.31 20.61 -17.07
N ASN A 452 29.83 21.17 -15.96
CA ASN A 452 28.77 22.17 -15.98
C ASN A 452 29.39 23.54 -16.27
N THR A 453 29.24 24.03 -17.50
CA THR A 453 29.87 25.29 -17.96
C THR A 453 29.37 26.53 -17.23
N ASP A 454 28.19 26.46 -16.62
CA ASP A 454 27.56 27.58 -15.93
C ASP A 454 28.04 27.72 -14.48
N VAL A 455 28.84 26.75 -13.99
CA VAL A 455 29.27 26.65 -12.59
C VAL A 455 30.79 26.70 -12.48
N LYS A 456 31.29 27.83 -11.95
CA LYS A 456 32.75 28.06 -11.78
C LYS A 456 33.35 27.32 -10.58
N GLU A 457 32.57 27.13 -9.52
CA GLU A 457 32.96 26.40 -8.31
C GLU A 457 31.77 25.55 -7.86
N GLY A 458 31.97 24.25 -7.68
CA GLY A 458 30.91 23.33 -7.29
C GLY A 458 31.45 21.98 -6.82
N ALA A 459 30.54 21.03 -6.60
CA ALA A 459 30.90 19.67 -6.21
C ALA A 459 31.38 18.87 -7.42
N SER A 460 32.33 17.96 -7.20
CA SER A 460 32.63 16.88 -8.12
C SER A 460 31.88 15.62 -7.68
N MET A 461 31.11 15.03 -8.58
CA MET A 461 30.38 13.78 -8.36
C MET A 461 30.93 12.68 -9.27
N LYS A 462 30.86 11.42 -8.82
CA LYS A 462 31.19 10.25 -9.64
C LYS A 462 29.95 9.38 -9.78
N CYS A 463 29.65 8.95 -11.00
CA CYS A 463 28.59 7.98 -11.28
C CYS A 463 29.23 6.72 -11.87
N ASP A 464 29.25 5.65 -11.07
CA ASP A 464 29.69 4.31 -11.51
C ASP A 464 28.47 3.42 -11.75
N ASN A 465 28.09 3.24 -13.02
CA ASN A 465 26.92 2.45 -13.41
C ASN A 465 27.29 1.47 -14.55
N PRO A 466 27.32 0.15 -14.26
CA PRO A 466 27.64 -0.91 -15.24
C PRO A 466 26.77 -0.94 -16.51
N LEU A 467 25.58 -0.33 -16.46
CA LEU A 467 24.66 -0.31 -17.60
C LEU A 467 24.96 0.82 -18.61
N ILE A 468 25.92 1.70 -18.30
CA ILE A 468 26.35 2.77 -19.21
C ILE A 468 27.42 2.20 -20.13
N ASN A 469 27.03 1.80 -21.35
CA ASN A 469 27.90 1.05 -22.26
C ASN A 469 28.41 1.84 -23.48
N SER A 470 28.14 3.15 -23.55
CA SER A 470 28.67 4.04 -24.59
C SER A 470 28.89 5.46 -24.09
N VAL A 471 29.84 6.18 -24.70
CA VAL A 471 30.13 7.58 -24.36
C VAL A 471 28.94 8.50 -24.66
N GLY A 472 28.19 8.23 -25.74
CA GLY A 472 26.98 9.01 -26.07
C GLY A 472 25.92 8.89 -24.99
N HIS A 473 25.64 7.67 -24.53
CA HIS A 473 24.70 7.44 -23.42
C HIS A 473 25.17 8.07 -22.11
N ALA A 474 26.48 8.01 -21.83
CA ALA A 474 27.07 8.68 -20.67
C ALA A 474 26.89 10.20 -20.72
N ALA A 475 27.05 10.82 -21.90
CA ALA A 475 26.83 12.25 -22.10
C ALA A 475 25.37 12.64 -21.86
N ASP A 476 24.42 11.84 -22.38
CA ASP A 476 22.98 12.09 -22.20
C ASP A 476 22.55 12.01 -20.73
N ILE A 477 23.09 11.04 -19.98
CA ILE A 477 22.84 10.90 -18.54
C ILE A 477 23.51 12.04 -17.78
N ALA A 478 24.75 12.38 -18.13
CA ALA A 478 25.50 13.44 -17.46
C ALA A 478 24.79 14.79 -17.59
N GLN A 479 24.30 15.14 -18.78
CA GLN A 479 23.51 16.34 -19.00
C GLN A 479 22.26 16.35 -18.12
N TRP A 480 21.51 15.23 -18.10
CA TRP A 480 20.32 15.11 -17.27
C TRP A 480 20.60 15.28 -15.77
N ILE A 481 21.68 14.67 -15.24
CA ILE A 481 22.09 14.83 -13.84
C ILE A 481 22.48 16.29 -13.55
N ILE A 482 23.20 16.94 -14.46
CA ILE A 482 23.59 18.35 -14.33
C ILE A 482 22.34 19.24 -14.29
N ASP A 483 21.39 19.03 -15.21
CA ASP A 483 20.13 19.77 -15.26
C ASP A 483 19.32 19.62 -13.97
N GLU A 484 19.21 18.38 -13.45
CA GLU A 484 18.57 18.12 -12.15
C GLU A 484 19.32 18.78 -10.98
N SER A 485 20.66 18.87 -11.05
CA SER A 485 21.45 19.53 -10.00
C SER A 485 21.25 21.05 -9.95
N ASN A 486 20.84 21.66 -11.07
CA ASN A 486 20.54 23.09 -11.13
C ASN A 486 19.26 23.45 -10.35
N LEU A 487 18.36 22.48 -10.15
CA LEU A 487 17.18 22.59 -9.27
C LEU A 487 17.59 22.51 -7.80
N ARG A 488 18.40 23.47 -7.34
CA ARG A 488 19.11 23.39 -6.06
C ARG A 488 18.32 23.89 -4.85
N ALA A 489 17.13 24.46 -5.02
CA ALA A 489 16.34 24.95 -3.89
C ALA A 489 15.66 23.77 -3.19
N LEU A 490 16.10 23.47 -1.97
CA LEU A 490 15.52 22.46 -1.09
C LEU A 490 14.62 23.17 -0.09
N TYR A 491 13.31 22.96 -0.21
CA TYR A 491 12.34 23.50 0.73
C TYR A 491 11.96 22.42 1.73
N GLN A 492 11.82 22.83 2.97
CA GLN A 492 11.36 22.02 4.08
C GLN A 492 10.16 22.68 4.72
N VAL A 493 8.99 22.05 4.59
CA VAL A 493 7.72 22.61 5.04
C VAL A 493 7.13 21.74 6.15
N ASN A 494 6.87 22.34 7.32
CA ASN A 494 6.13 21.70 8.41
C ASN A 494 4.69 22.21 8.38
N TRP A 495 3.73 21.33 8.12
CA TRP A 495 2.37 21.73 7.80
C TRP A 495 1.35 20.66 8.10
N ARG A 496 0.07 20.99 7.92
CA ARG A 496 -1.05 20.10 8.22
C ARG A 496 -1.02 18.80 7.39
N GLN A 497 -0.33 18.76 6.25
CA GLN A 497 -0.31 17.66 5.27
C GLN A 497 -1.63 17.49 4.49
N ASN A 498 -1.50 16.97 3.27
CA ASN A 498 -2.59 16.55 2.42
C ASN A 498 -2.35 15.08 1.99
N PRO A 499 -3.16 14.13 2.47
CA PRO A 499 -3.04 12.73 2.09
C PRO A 499 -3.20 12.48 0.59
N ALA A 500 -3.70 13.39 -0.25
CA ALA A 500 -3.77 13.15 -1.69
C ALA A 500 -2.42 13.36 -2.42
N LEU A 501 -1.45 14.03 -1.78
CA LEU A 501 -0.13 14.30 -2.38
C LEU A 501 0.81 13.11 -2.23
N GLU A 502 1.60 12.85 -3.27
CA GLU A 502 2.62 11.79 -3.30
C GLU A 502 4.01 12.35 -3.63
N CYS A 503 5.07 11.60 -3.32
CA CYS A 503 6.40 11.93 -3.83
C CYS A 503 6.39 11.93 -5.37
N GLY A 504 7.05 12.93 -5.97
CA GLY A 504 7.02 13.17 -7.40
C GLY A 504 5.98 14.20 -7.85
N ASP A 505 4.99 14.52 -7.02
CA ASP A 505 4.07 15.62 -7.31
C ASP A 505 4.79 16.96 -7.32
N ILE A 506 4.35 17.84 -8.21
CA ILE A 506 4.83 19.20 -8.34
C ILE A 506 3.87 20.08 -7.55
N VAL A 507 4.41 20.81 -6.59
CA VAL A 507 3.67 21.71 -5.70
C VAL A 507 4.19 23.13 -5.81
N ILE A 508 3.36 24.06 -5.36
CA ILE A 508 3.70 25.46 -5.20
C ILE A 508 3.81 25.73 -3.71
N ILE A 509 4.93 26.31 -3.29
CA ILE A 509 5.20 26.69 -1.91
C ILE A 509 5.17 28.20 -1.83
N GLU A 510 4.30 28.71 -0.97
CA GLU A 510 4.24 30.14 -0.64
C GLU A 510 5.43 30.51 0.26
N ASP A 511 6.12 31.60 -0.09
CA ASP A 511 7.17 32.20 0.73
C ASP A 511 6.71 33.50 1.41
N SER A 512 7.46 33.95 2.42
CA SER A 512 7.12 35.11 3.26
C SER A 512 7.03 36.44 2.52
N PHE A 513 7.43 36.49 1.25
CA PHE A 513 7.33 37.65 0.38
C PHE A 513 6.13 37.57 -0.57
N GLY A 514 5.26 36.56 -0.41
CA GLY A 514 4.11 36.29 -1.26
C GLY A 514 4.52 35.73 -2.63
N THR A 515 5.75 35.22 -2.76
CA THR A 515 6.18 34.54 -3.99
C THR A 515 5.85 33.07 -3.89
N GLU A 516 5.31 32.55 -4.99
CA GLU A 516 4.98 31.16 -5.16
C GLU A 516 6.13 30.45 -5.89
N LYS A 517 6.77 29.49 -5.23
CA LYS A 517 7.89 28.73 -5.78
C LYS A 517 7.47 27.32 -6.12
N GLN A 518 7.73 26.93 -7.36
CA GLN A 518 7.44 25.58 -7.81
C GLN A 518 8.56 24.62 -7.45
N SER A 519 8.19 23.48 -6.87
CA SER A 519 9.11 22.44 -6.49
C SER A 519 8.45 21.07 -6.55
N ARG A 520 9.27 20.01 -6.63
CA ARG A 520 8.81 18.63 -6.63
C ARG A 520 8.98 18.03 -5.26
N ILE A 521 7.98 17.30 -4.79
CA ILE A 521 8.08 16.56 -3.55
C ILE A 521 9.07 15.41 -3.69
N THR A 522 10.11 15.40 -2.86
CA THR A 522 11.11 14.34 -2.80
C THR A 522 10.94 13.47 -1.56
N LYS A 523 10.33 14.00 -0.50
CA LYS A 523 10.00 13.27 0.72
C LYS A 523 8.73 13.83 1.38
N GLN A 524 7.92 12.92 1.92
CA GLN A 524 6.80 13.26 2.79
C GLN A 524 6.87 12.43 4.07
N GLU A 525 6.49 13.08 5.16
CA GLU A 525 6.30 12.46 6.46
C GLU A 525 4.91 12.85 6.94
N PHE A 526 4.04 11.85 7.11
CA PHE A 526 2.73 12.01 7.71
C PHE A 526 2.78 11.52 9.14
N GLU A 527 2.33 12.35 10.07
CA GLU A 527 2.20 12.02 11.48
C GLU A 527 0.74 12.15 11.90
N PHE A 528 0.16 11.06 12.38
CA PHE A 528 -1.17 11.05 12.98
C PHE A 528 -1.06 10.67 14.45
N ALA A 529 -1.53 11.56 15.33
CA ALA A 529 -1.68 11.32 16.77
C ALA A 529 -2.88 12.12 17.29
N GLY A 530 -4.08 11.68 16.93
CA GLY A 530 -5.34 12.40 17.17
C GLY A 530 -5.64 13.50 16.14
N TYR A 531 -4.62 14.06 15.49
CA TYR A 531 -4.73 14.92 14.31
C TYR A 531 -3.60 14.62 13.33
N LEU A 532 -3.81 14.95 12.06
CA LEU A 532 -2.80 14.84 11.00
C LEU A 532 -1.91 16.09 10.96
N SER A 533 -0.61 15.86 10.95
CA SER A 533 0.45 16.84 10.70
C SER A 533 1.61 16.18 9.98
N GLY A 534 2.66 16.93 9.66
CA GLY A 534 3.92 16.33 9.26
C GLY A 534 4.78 17.25 8.42
N LYS A 535 5.73 16.66 7.70
CA LYS A 535 6.80 17.37 7.03
C LYS A 535 6.89 17.00 5.55
N THR A 536 7.05 17.99 4.69
CA THR A 536 7.30 17.78 3.26
C THR A 536 8.62 18.41 2.87
N GLU A 537 9.46 17.64 2.19
CA GLU A 537 10.69 18.14 1.58
C GLU A 537 10.52 18.15 0.06
N THR A 538 10.90 19.26 -0.56
CA THR A 538 10.77 19.45 -2.00
C THR A 538 12.04 20.00 -2.61
N LYS A 539 12.24 19.76 -3.90
CA LYS A 539 13.37 20.23 -4.68
C LYS A 539 12.87 21.00 -5.91
N GLY A 540 13.38 22.22 -6.12
CA GLY A 540 12.93 23.09 -7.21
C GLY A 540 13.99 24.10 -7.66
N GLY A 541 13.59 24.97 -8.60
CA GLY A 541 14.40 26.10 -9.05
C GLY A 541 14.51 27.21 -7.99
N VAL A 542 15.50 28.08 -8.16
CA VAL A 542 15.69 29.29 -7.34
C VAL A 542 14.93 30.45 -7.94
#